data_AF-A0A9X4C8U6-F1
#
_entry.id   AF-A0A9X4C8U6-F1
#
_cell.length_a   1.000
_cell.length_b   1.000
_cell.length_c   1.000
_cell.angle_alpha   90.00
_cell.angle_beta   90.00
_cell.angle_gamma   90.00
#
_symmetry.space_group_name_H-M   'P 1'
#
loop_
_entity.id
_entity.type
_entity.pdbx_description
1 polymer ?
#
loop_
_entity_poly.entity_id
_entity_poly.type
_entity_poly.pdbx_seq_one_letter_code
_entity_poly.pdbx_strand_id
1 'polypeptide(L)'
;QIAARRSTYTHLSKRSVLYKAKRKIEKAKAQVRAKVEHPLRVIKRQFGYVKTRFRGLAKNTAQLTTLSALSNLWMVRRQLLPAAGEVRP
;
A
#
# COMPACT_ATOMS: atom_id res chain seq x y z
N GLN A 1 -6.11 11.66 -6.03
CA GLN A 1 -5.53 12.38 -7.18
C GLN A 1 -4.79 11.41 -8.11
N ILE A 2 -4.98 11.56 -9.42
CA ILE A 2 -4.34 10.74 -10.45
C ILE A 2 -2.91 11.26 -10.72
N ALA A 3 -1.97 10.37 -11.01
CA ALA A 3 -0.61 10.78 -11.40
C ALA A 3 -0.59 11.41 -12.79
N ALA A 4 0.21 12.47 -12.95
CA ALA A 4 0.38 13.11 -14.24
C ALA A 4 1.24 12.24 -15.16
N ARG A 5 0.82 12.07 -16.43
CA ARG A 5 1.64 11.41 -17.46
C ARG A 5 2.90 12.22 -17.69
N ARG A 6 4.05 11.55 -17.82
CA ARG A 6 5.35 12.20 -18.02
C ARG A 6 5.35 13.16 -19.21
N SER A 7 4.70 12.79 -20.32
CA SER A 7 4.57 13.60 -21.54
C SER A 7 3.95 14.98 -21.31
N THR A 8 3.13 15.15 -20.27
CA THR A 8 2.42 16.41 -19.99
C THR A 8 3.33 17.52 -19.49
N TYR A 9 4.53 17.20 -19.01
CA TYR A 9 5.47 18.19 -18.47
C TYR A 9 6.89 18.02 -19.01
N THR A 10 7.11 17.14 -20.00
CA THR A 10 8.41 16.96 -20.66
C THR A 10 8.79 18.10 -21.60
N HIS A 11 7.80 18.86 -22.09
CA HIS A 11 8.05 20.04 -22.92
C HIS A 11 8.67 21.22 -22.12
N LEU A 12 8.55 21.20 -20.79
CA LEU A 12 9.23 22.17 -19.93
C LEU A 12 10.72 21.85 -19.89
N SER A 13 11.55 22.89 -19.97
CA SER A 13 12.99 22.75 -19.75
C SER A 13 13.27 22.09 -18.39
N LYS A 14 14.21 21.14 -18.34
CA LYS A 14 14.62 20.47 -17.09
C LYS A 14 15.14 21.46 -16.03
N ARG A 15 15.64 22.62 -16.46
CA ARG A 15 16.09 23.69 -15.58
C ARG A 15 14.93 24.50 -14.98
N SER A 16 13.77 24.49 -15.63
CA SER A 16 12.57 25.20 -15.19
C SER A 16 12.14 24.77 -13.78
N VAL A 17 11.79 25.76 -12.96
CA VAL A 17 11.26 25.54 -11.62
C VAL A 17 9.99 24.71 -11.65
N LEU A 18 9.10 24.96 -12.64
CA LEU A 18 7.85 24.23 -12.82
C LEU A 18 8.09 22.73 -13.10
N TYR A 19 9.08 22.41 -13.93
CA TYR A 19 9.46 21.01 -14.21
C TYR A 19 9.91 20.29 -12.93
N LYS A 20 10.79 20.94 -12.14
CA LYS A 20 11.30 20.36 -10.89
C LYS A 20 10.19 20.19 -9.85
N ALA A 21 9.29 21.17 -9.73
CA ALA A 21 8.15 21.12 -8.83
C ALA A 21 7.20 19.96 -9.17
N LYS A 22 6.77 19.86 -10.45
CA LYS A 22 5.91 18.75 -10.91
C LYS A 22 6.57 17.39 -10.66
N ARG A 23 7.87 17.24 -10.93
CA ARG A 23 8.59 15.98 -10.68
C ARG A 23 8.63 15.61 -9.20
N LYS A 24 8.84 16.58 -8.29
CA LYS A 24 8.82 16.35 -6.84
C LYS A 24 7.44 15.85 -6.37
N ILE A 25 6.37 16.48 -6.85
CA ILE A 25 5.00 16.09 -6.52
C ILE A 25 4.71 14.66 -6.99
N GLU A 26 5.03 14.32 -8.25
CA GLU A 26 4.80 12.98 -8.77
C GLU A 26 5.67 11.92 -8.07
N LYS A 27 6.90 12.27 -7.66
CA LYS A 27 7.73 11.40 -6.82
C LYS A 27 7.07 11.13 -5.47
N ALA A 28 6.57 12.17 -4.79
CA ALA A 28 5.89 12.03 -3.52
C ALA A 28 4.63 11.15 -3.65
N LYS A 29 3.81 11.37 -4.68
CA LYS A 29 2.65 10.51 -4.99
C LYS A 29 3.06 9.04 -5.17
N ALA A 30 4.14 8.78 -5.92
CA ALA A 30 4.63 7.42 -6.14
C ALA A 30 5.15 6.77 -4.85
N GLN A 31 5.84 7.52 -3.98
CA GLN A 31 6.29 7.02 -2.67
C GLN A 31 5.13 6.63 -1.77
N VAL A 32 4.08 7.46 -1.70
CA VAL A 32 2.87 7.14 -0.93
C VAL A 32 2.20 5.89 -1.50
N ARG A 33 2.07 5.78 -2.83
CA ARG A 33 1.51 4.58 -3.47
C ARG A 33 2.29 3.31 -3.12
N ALA A 34 3.62 3.34 -3.23
CA ALA A 34 4.44 2.18 -2.90
C ALA A 34 4.24 1.71 -1.44
N LYS A 35 4.08 2.64 -0.50
CA LYS A 35 3.77 2.30 0.91
C LYS A 35 2.41 1.63 1.07
N VAL A 36 1.39 2.09 0.36
CA VAL A 36 0.01 1.56 0.44
C VAL A 36 -0.15 0.25 -0.35
N GLU A 37 0.56 0.10 -1.46
CA GLU A 37 0.55 -1.12 -2.28
C GLU A 37 1.11 -2.32 -1.52
N HIS A 38 2.03 -2.10 -0.57
CA HIS A 38 2.62 -3.17 0.24
C HIS A 38 1.59 -3.94 1.10
N PRO A 39 0.83 -3.32 2.02
CA PRO A 39 -0.21 -4.02 2.79
C PRO A 39 -1.32 -4.56 1.89
N LEU A 40 -1.69 -3.85 0.82
CA LEU A 40 -2.66 -4.37 -0.17
C LEU A 40 -2.18 -5.66 -0.84
N ARG A 41 -0.89 -5.76 -1.14
CA ARG A 41 -0.29 -7.00 -1.66
C ARG A 41 -0.38 -8.13 -0.64
N VAL A 42 -0.11 -7.85 0.64
CA VAL A 42 -0.25 -8.85 1.73
C VAL A 42 -1.68 -9.35 1.81
N ILE A 43 -2.66 -8.43 1.85
CA ILE A 43 -4.09 -8.78 1.91
C ILE A 43 -4.52 -9.64 0.71
N LYS A 44 -4.14 -9.24 -0.50
CA LYS A 44 -4.55 -9.95 -1.73
C LYS A 44 -3.83 -11.27 -1.95
N ARG A 45 -2.52 -11.33 -1.68
CA ARG A 45 -1.68 -12.50 -1.99
C ARG A 45 -1.50 -13.43 -0.80
N GLN A 46 -1.14 -12.90 0.37
CA GLN A 46 -0.87 -13.73 1.54
C GLN A 46 -2.17 -14.22 2.22
N PHE A 47 -3.15 -13.34 2.35
CA PHE A 47 -4.46 -13.69 2.93
C PHE A 47 -5.49 -14.12 1.89
N GLY A 48 -5.14 -14.10 0.59
CA GLY A 48 -5.99 -14.62 -0.49
C GLY A 48 -7.29 -13.84 -0.73
N TYR A 49 -7.39 -12.58 -0.29
CA TYR A 49 -8.57 -11.74 -0.52
C TYR A 49 -8.59 -11.17 -1.94
N VAL A 50 -8.82 -12.05 -2.92
CA VAL A 50 -8.89 -11.71 -4.35
C VAL A 50 -10.33 -11.44 -4.81
N LYS A 51 -11.32 -12.08 -4.16
CA LYS A 51 -12.76 -11.91 -4.43
C LYS A 51 -13.53 -11.77 -3.12
N THR A 52 -14.59 -10.98 -3.14
CA THR A 52 -15.56 -10.87 -2.03
C THR A 52 -16.29 -12.20 -1.85
N ARG A 53 -16.32 -12.73 -0.62
CA ARG A 53 -16.95 -14.03 -0.34
C ARG A 53 -18.37 -13.91 0.22
N PHE A 54 -18.66 -12.84 0.94
CA PHE A 54 -19.92 -12.72 1.66
C PHE A 54 -21.00 -12.01 0.84
N ARG A 55 -22.26 -12.42 1.02
CA ARG A 55 -23.43 -11.68 0.55
C ARG A 55 -23.67 -10.51 1.52
N GLY A 56 -23.36 -9.29 1.08
CA GLY A 56 -23.58 -8.05 1.82
C GLY A 56 -22.32 -7.21 2.03
N LEU A 57 -22.45 -5.88 1.86
CA LEU A 57 -21.34 -4.93 1.98
C LEU A 57 -20.76 -4.87 3.39
N ALA A 58 -21.61 -4.92 4.42
CA ALA A 58 -21.18 -4.87 5.82
C ALA A 58 -20.21 -6.02 6.18
N LYS A 59 -20.54 -7.26 5.78
CA LYS A 59 -19.72 -8.45 6.06
C LYS A 59 -18.38 -8.41 5.33
N ASN A 60 -18.37 -7.96 4.07
CA ASN A 60 -17.12 -7.80 3.32
C ASN A 60 -16.24 -6.68 3.88
N THR A 61 -16.85 -5.58 4.33
CA THR A 61 -16.13 -4.46 4.95
C THR A 61 -15.50 -4.88 6.27
N ALA A 62 -16.25 -5.58 7.12
CA ALA A 62 -15.72 -6.15 8.36
C ALA A 62 -14.52 -7.07 8.10
N GLN A 63 -14.64 -7.98 7.10
CA GLN A 63 -13.53 -8.85 6.71
C GLN A 63 -12.30 -8.05 6.25
N LEU A 64 -12.49 -7.03 5.40
CA LEU A 64 -11.39 -6.21 4.90
C LEU A 64 -10.70 -5.43 6.03
N THR A 65 -11.47 -4.89 6.98
CA THR A 65 -10.93 -4.18 8.16
C THR A 65 -10.08 -5.13 9.01
N THR A 66 -10.58 -6.33 9.29
CA THR A 66 -9.82 -7.34 10.05
C THR A 66 -8.53 -7.74 9.33
N LEU A 67 -8.61 -8.02 8.02
CA LEU A 67 -7.41 -8.35 7.22
C LEU A 67 -6.41 -7.19 7.16
N SER A 68 -6.89 -5.95 7.19
CA SER A 68 -6.03 -4.76 7.24
C SER A 68 -5.28 -4.69 8.57
N ALA A 69 -5.94 -4.95 9.70
CA ALA A 69 -5.30 -5.04 11.00
C ALA A 69 -4.25 -6.18 11.05
N LEU A 70 -4.61 -7.37 10.55
CA LEU A 70 -3.69 -8.51 10.45
C LEU A 70 -2.50 -8.23 9.53
N SER A 71 -2.68 -7.43 8.49
CA SER A 71 -1.58 -7.07 7.57
C SER A 71 -0.51 -6.25 8.28
N ASN A 72 -0.91 -5.39 9.22
CA ASN A 72 0.04 -4.63 10.04
C ASN A 72 0.88 -5.58 10.92
N LEU A 73 0.24 -6.54 11.59
CA LEU A 73 0.95 -7.56 12.38
C LEU A 73 1.91 -8.39 11.53
N TRP A 74 1.48 -8.78 10.33
CA TRP A 74 2.31 -9.52 9.39
C TRP A 74 3.55 -8.72 8.96
N MET A 75 3.41 -7.40 8.74
CA MET A 75 4.53 -6.52 8.38
C MET A 75 5.58 -6.43 9.49
N VAL A 76 5.16 -6.41 10.76
CA VAL A 76 6.08 -6.34 11.92
C VAL A 76 6.47 -7.70 12.48
N ARG A 77 6.06 -8.82 11.86
CA ARG A 77 6.30 -10.18 12.36
C ARG A 77 7.76 -10.47 12.73
N ARG A 78 8.74 -9.89 12.00
CA ARG A 78 10.17 -10.11 12.28
C ARG A 78 10.60 -9.52 13.63
N GLN A 79 9.90 -8.50 14.10
CA GLN A 79 10.11 -7.88 15.42
C GLN A 79 9.28 -8.59 16.49
N LEU A 80 8.08 -9.07 16.15
CA LEU A 80 7.18 -9.73 17.10
C LEU A 80 7.56 -11.19 17.39
N LEU A 81 8.04 -11.94 16.40
CA LEU A 81 8.33 -13.37 16.54
C LEU A 81 9.45 -13.66 17.56
N PRO A 82 10.54 -12.88 17.66
CA PRO A 82 11.53 -13.07 18.73
C PRO A 82 11.01 -12.72 20.13
N ALA A 83 9.98 -11.86 20.24
CA ALA A 83 9.39 -11.45 21.51
C ALA A 83 8.28 -12.39 21.98
N ALA A 84 7.69 -13.17 21.06
CA ALA A 84 6.81 -14.28 21.38
C ALA A 84 7.70 -15.45 21.80
N GLY A 85 7.97 -15.58 23.10
CA GLY A 85 8.78 -16.67 23.66
C GLY A 85 8.37 -18.04 23.10
N GLU A 86 9.32 -18.98 23.09
CA GLU A 86 9.14 -20.30 22.49
C GLU A 86 7.82 -20.95 22.95
N VAL A 87 7.00 -21.34 21.97
CA VAL A 87 5.83 -22.19 22.23
C VAL A 87 6.40 -23.53 22.69
N ARG A 88 6.36 -23.77 24.00
CA ARG A 88 6.76 -25.06 24.57
C ARG A 88 5.94 -26.16 23.88
N PRO A 89 6.59 -27.25 23.45
CA PRO A 89 5.94 -28.33 22.71
C PRO A 89 4.82 -28.99 23.51
#